data_AF-A0A9X2AJC9-F1
#
_entry.id   AF-A0A9X2AJC9-F1
#
_cell.length_a   1.000
_cell.length_b   1.000
_cell.length_c   1.000
_cell.angle_alpha   90.00
_cell.angle_beta   90.00
_cell.angle_gamma   90.00
#
_symmetry.space_group_name_H-M   'P 1'
#
loop_
_entity.id
_entity.type
_entity.pdbx_description
1 polymer ?
#
loop_
_entity_poly.entity_id
_entity_poly.type
_entity_poly.pdbx_seq_one_letter_code
_entity_poly.pdbx_strand_id
1 'polypeptide(L)'
;MNKPFYSVALLAAALLAGTIQADAQTVTKIKTKTSKSAKATAGNLATPPPPPAEGEGPDGPRPPRGPRGEHGPKGEHGPGKDGPGRRGEHGGLQTITDVRGTLSSYVANNDDQVYDAFILKPETGAADTVRFPRHLGQQLQAAAKAGSTVTVSGVRHTGPDGRSHFRFVSLSSGSQTVNDVPPVRPTTPPTPETATAKGSIKELRRDPKGRIRGVVLSDQTVVQLPPHALEQLGDKLAVGTTLEATGNLRTAQPGEARVAGTTTPRVVHAQTLALGGVKYLVR
;
A
#
# COMPACT_ATOMS: atom_id res chain seq x y z
N MET A 1 0.18 64.07 1.66
CA MET A 1 -1.16 64.49 1.19
C MET A 1 -1.40 63.83 -0.15
N ASN A 2 -2.60 63.28 -0.34
CA ASN A 2 -2.93 62.19 -1.25
C ASN A 2 -3.36 62.65 -2.66
N LYS A 3 -3.22 61.70 -3.62
CA LYS A 3 -3.79 61.59 -4.99
C LYS A 3 -2.97 62.27 -6.11
N PRO A 4 -2.96 61.74 -7.37
CA PRO A 4 -4.18 61.24 -8.03
C PRO A 4 -4.11 60.19 -9.19
N PHE A 5 -5.32 59.82 -9.64
CA PHE A 5 -5.79 59.27 -10.94
C PHE A 5 -5.71 57.77 -11.33
N TYR A 6 -6.91 57.17 -11.42
CA TYR A 6 -7.52 56.31 -12.47
C TYR A 6 -6.73 55.15 -13.10
N SER A 7 -7.27 53.93 -12.98
CA SER A 7 -7.91 53.25 -14.13
C SER A 7 -8.55 51.91 -13.73
N VAL A 8 -9.83 51.80 -14.03
CA VAL A 8 -10.63 50.57 -14.03
C VAL A 8 -10.22 49.77 -15.26
N ALA A 9 -9.60 48.61 -15.07
CA ALA A 9 -9.34 47.66 -16.15
C ALA A 9 -10.40 46.57 -16.13
N LEU A 10 -11.34 46.70 -17.06
CA LEU A 10 -12.35 45.73 -17.46
C LEU A 10 -11.72 44.92 -18.61
N LEU A 11 -11.53 43.60 -18.45
CA LEU A 11 -11.23 42.69 -19.57
C LEU A 11 -11.61 41.26 -19.13
N ALA A 12 -12.76 40.76 -19.60
CA ALA A 12 -12.92 39.91 -20.79
C ALA A 12 -12.95 38.41 -20.42
N ALA A 13 -14.17 37.89 -20.36
CA ALA A 13 -14.48 36.48 -20.36
C ALA A 13 -14.19 35.89 -21.75
N ALA A 14 -13.37 34.84 -21.82
CA ALA A 14 -13.17 34.03 -23.00
C ALA A 14 -13.70 32.61 -22.74
N LEU A 15 -14.84 32.30 -23.37
CA LEU A 15 -15.32 30.94 -23.60
C LEU A 15 -14.36 30.25 -24.58
N LEU A 16 -13.78 29.11 -24.18
CA LEU A 16 -13.27 28.13 -25.15
C LEU A 16 -14.15 26.89 -25.11
N ALA A 17 -14.96 26.76 -26.16
CA ALA A 17 -15.50 25.50 -26.62
C ALA A 17 -14.35 24.69 -27.25
N GLY A 18 -14.04 23.54 -26.65
CA GLY A 18 -13.07 22.57 -27.17
C GLY A 18 -13.77 21.26 -27.50
N THR A 19 -13.78 20.93 -28.79
CA THR A 19 -14.41 19.77 -29.44
C THR A 19 -13.90 18.42 -28.92
N ILE A 20 -14.82 17.50 -28.69
CA ILE A 20 -14.54 16.07 -28.46
C ILE A 20 -14.18 15.45 -29.81
N GLN A 21 -12.91 15.08 -29.98
CA GLN A 21 -12.46 14.23 -31.08
C GLN A 21 -12.56 12.77 -30.62
N ALA A 22 -13.51 12.04 -31.20
CA ALA A 22 -13.57 10.59 -31.15
C ALA A 22 -12.61 10.04 -32.20
N ASP A 23 -11.60 9.28 -31.80
CA ASP A 23 -10.80 8.47 -32.71
C ASP A 23 -11.16 7.00 -32.49
N ALA A 24 -11.96 6.50 -33.44
CA ALA A 24 -12.27 5.10 -33.60
C ALA A 24 -11.08 4.41 -34.27
N GLN A 25 -10.41 3.49 -33.56
CA GLN A 25 -9.44 2.59 -34.18
C GLN A 25 -9.99 1.16 -34.21
N THR A 26 -10.66 0.89 -35.34
CA THR A 26 -10.52 -0.27 -36.22
C THR A 26 -10.28 -1.64 -35.59
N VAL A 27 -11.36 -2.42 -35.65
CA VAL A 27 -11.44 -3.88 -35.62
C VAL A 27 -10.56 -4.50 -36.73
N THR A 28 -9.54 -5.27 -36.34
CA THR A 28 -8.86 -6.21 -37.25
C THR A 28 -9.37 -7.62 -36.98
N LYS A 29 -10.21 -8.09 -37.91
CA LYS A 29 -10.66 -9.48 -38.07
C LYS A 29 -9.46 -10.41 -38.23
N ILE A 30 -9.38 -11.47 -37.41
CA ILE A 30 -8.71 -12.71 -37.82
C ILE A 30 -9.77 -13.81 -37.87
N LYS A 31 -9.91 -14.35 -39.07
CA LYS A 31 -10.90 -15.32 -39.52
C LYS A 31 -10.16 -16.64 -39.71
N THR A 32 -10.40 -17.65 -38.88
CA THR A 32 -9.96 -19.02 -39.20
C THR A 32 -11.01 -20.06 -38.82
N LYS A 33 -11.74 -20.44 -39.88
CA LYS A 33 -12.24 -21.79 -40.24
C LYS A 33 -13.02 -22.62 -39.22
N THR A 34 -14.33 -22.59 -39.44
CA THR A 34 -15.26 -23.72 -39.49
C THR A 34 -14.62 -25.08 -39.78
N SER A 35 -14.87 -26.07 -38.93
CA SER A 35 -15.26 -27.40 -39.38
C SER A 35 -16.43 -27.90 -38.53
N LYS A 36 -17.42 -28.38 -39.29
CA LYS A 36 -18.74 -28.83 -38.90
C LYS A 36 -18.64 -30.35 -38.75
N SER A 37 -19.12 -30.90 -37.65
CA SER A 37 -19.61 -32.28 -37.63
C SER A 37 -20.87 -32.35 -36.78
N ALA A 38 -21.83 -33.06 -37.33
CA ALA A 38 -23.24 -32.98 -37.03
C ALA A 38 -23.68 -34.11 -36.09
N LYS A 39 -24.70 -33.77 -35.29
CA LYS A 39 -25.93 -34.56 -35.01
C LYS A 39 -25.76 -35.95 -34.38
N ALA A 40 -26.19 -36.05 -33.13
CA ALA A 40 -27.05 -37.15 -32.67
C ALA A 40 -28.03 -36.63 -31.61
N THR A 41 -29.20 -37.25 -31.60
CA THR A 41 -30.48 -36.83 -31.06
C THR A 41 -30.77 -37.49 -29.70
N ALA A 42 -31.66 -36.85 -28.93
CA ALA A 42 -32.55 -37.38 -27.89
C ALA A 42 -32.02 -37.59 -26.46
N GLY A 43 -32.89 -37.24 -25.51
CA GLY A 43 -33.15 -38.11 -24.37
C GLY A 43 -32.96 -37.50 -22.99
N ASN A 44 -34.00 -36.84 -22.50
CA ASN A 44 -34.55 -36.88 -21.14
C ASN A 44 -33.77 -37.60 -20.01
N LEU A 45 -33.76 -36.93 -18.84
CA LEU A 45 -33.93 -37.46 -17.47
C LEU A 45 -33.05 -38.66 -17.05
N ALA A 46 -32.11 -38.43 -16.11
CA ALA A 46 -32.15 -39.00 -14.76
C ALA A 46 -30.77 -38.88 -14.07
N THR A 47 -30.85 -38.55 -12.78
CA THR A 47 -29.80 -38.52 -11.76
C THR A 47 -28.94 -39.79 -11.75
N PRO A 48 -27.61 -39.70 -11.55
CA PRO A 48 -26.80 -40.89 -11.26
C PRO A 48 -27.20 -41.50 -9.91
N PRO A 49 -27.27 -42.84 -9.79
CA PRO A 49 -27.58 -43.50 -8.52
C PRO A 49 -26.43 -43.32 -7.52
N PRO A 50 -26.71 -43.30 -6.20
CA PRO A 50 -25.67 -43.31 -5.18
C PRO A 50 -24.92 -44.66 -5.19
N PRO A 51 -23.63 -44.68 -4.82
CA PRO A 51 -22.90 -45.93 -4.64
C PRO A 51 -23.48 -46.74 -3.46
N PRO A 52 -23.45 -48.09 -3.52
CA PRO A 52 -23.89 -48.94 -2.43
C PRO A 52 -22.98 -48.79 -1.20
N ALA A 53 -23.60 -48.77 -0.03
CA ALA A 53 -22.94 -48.87 1.26
C ALA A 53 -22.48 -50.31 1.55
N GLU A 54 -21.41 -50.38 2.33
CA GLU A 54 -21.03 -51.47 3.25
C GLU A 54 -20.55 -52.80 2.66
N GLY A 55 -19.24 -53.00 2.76
CA GLY A 55 -18.60 -54.30 2.89
C GLY A 55 -17.67 -54.29 4.10
N GLU A 56 -18.11 -54.91 5.20
CA GLU A 56 -17.30 -55.29 6.34
C GLU A 56 -16.14 -56.21 5.92
N GLY A 57 -14.95 -55.98 6.49
CA GLY A 57 -13.78 -56.84 6.39
C GLY A 57 -12.74 -56.47 7.46
N PRO A 58 -11.98 -57.45 7.99
CA PRO A 58 -11.83 -57.63 9.44
C PRO A 58 -10.63 -56.91 10.08
N ASP A 59 -10.75 -56.72 11.40
CA ASP A 59 -9.74 -56.23 12.33
C ASP A 59 -8.35 -56.85 12.14
N GLY A 60 -7.36 -56.00 11.82
CA GLY A 60 -5.94 -56.31 11.87
C GLY A 60 -5.29 -55.80 13.18
N PRO A 61 -4.37 -56.55 13.79
CA PRO A 61 -3.89 -56.32 15.16
C PRO A 61 -2.99 -55.08 15.31
N ARG A 62 -3.18 -54.35 16.41
CA ARG A 62 -2.36 -53.20 16.84
C ARG A 62 -0.94 -53.64 17.26
N PRO A 63 0.12 -52.90 16.89
CA PRO A 63 1.48 -53.19 17.35
C PRO A 63 1.68 -52.82 18.84
N PRO A 64 2.63 -53.48 19.54
CA PRO A 64 2.76 -53.40 20.98
C PRO A 64 3.41 -52.09 21.47
N ARG A 65 2.92 -51.62 22.62
CA ARG A 65 3.42 -50.47 23.38
C ARG A 65 4.74 -50.84 24.05
N GLY A 66 5.83 -50.21 23.62
CA GLY A 66 7.16 -50.37 24.22
C GLY A 66 7.25 -49.84 25.67
N PRO A 67 8.25 -50.29 26.46
CA PRO A 67 8.29 -50.08 27.89
C PRO A 67 8.65 -48.64 28.30
N ARG A 68 8.11 -48.26 29.45
CA ARG A 68 8.29 -47.00 30.16
C ARG A 68 9.74 -46.89 30.65
N GLY A 69 10.53 -46.05 30.01
CA GLY A 69 11.86 -45.66 30.46
C GLY A 69 11.78 -44.80 31.72
N GLU A 70 12.33 -45.33 32.80
CA GLU A 70 12.58 -44.67 34.06
C GLU A 70 13.89 -43.88 34.00
N HIS A 71 13.86 -42.64 34.51
CA HIS A 71 14.96 -41.83 35.04
C HIS A 71 15.90 -41.08 34.05
N GLY A 72 15.67 -39.76 33.95
CA GLY A 72 16.65 -38.72 33.66
C GLY A 72 16.38 -37.52 34.59
N PRO A 73 17.39 -36.76 35.05
CA PRO A 73 17.37 -36.11 36.35
C PRO A 73 16.41 -34.92 36.48
N LYS A 74 15.89 -34.82 37.70
CA LYS A 74 14.96 -33.82 38.23
C LYS A 74 15.60 -32.43 38.23
N GLY A 75 15.32 -31.64 37.19
CA GLY A 75 15.54 -30.20 37.20
C GLY A 75 14.51 -29.53 38.12
N GLU A 76 15.01 -28.69 39.03
CA GLU A 76 14.26 -28.03 40.08
C GLU A 76 13.07 -27.24 39.51
N HIS A 77 11.89 -27.49 40.09
CA HIS A 77 10.71 -26.64 39.92
C HIS A 77 11.02 -25.25 40.48
N GLY A 78 11.42 -24.33 39.59
CA GLY A 78 11.24 -22.91 39.86
C GLY A 78 9.74 -22.63 39.98
N PRO A 79 9.29 -21.80 40.93
CA PRO A 79 7.88 -21.46 41.06
C PRO A 79 7.40 -20.87 39.74
N GLY A 80 6.42 -21.53 39.15
CA GLY A 80 5.70 -21.05 37.97
C GLY A 80 5.25 -19.63 38.24
N LYS A 81 5.95 -18.67 37.65
CA LYS A 81 5.34 -17.39 37.38
C LYS A 81 4.30 -17.69 36.32
N ASP A 82 3.06 -17.86 36.76
CA ASP A 82 1.87 -17.55 36.01
C ASP A 82 1.95 -16.06 35.62
N GLY A 83 2.89 -15.73 34.74
CA GLY A 83 2.83 -14.51 33.97
C GLY A 83 1.58 -14.66 33.13
N PRO A 84 0.65 -13.69 33.16
CA PRO A 84 -0.52 -13.76 32.29
C PRO A 84 0.04 -13.89 30.87
N GLY A 85 -0.13 -15.09 30.31
CA GLY A 85 0.12 -15.30 28.90
C GLY A 85 -0.66 -14.19 28.21
N ARG A 86 0.07 -13.31 27.52
CA ARG A 86 -0.53 -12.45 26.51
C ARG A 86 -1.09 -13.41 25.48
N ARG A 87 -2.30 -13.91 25.76
CA ARG A 87 -3.24 -14.47 24.81
C ARG A 87 -3.34 -13.35 23.81
N GLY A 88 -2.62 -13.49 22.69
CA GLY A 88 -2.70 -12.54 21.61
C GLY A 88 -4.17 -12.28 21.38
N GLU A 89 -4.57 -11.02 21.38
CA GLU A 89 -5.85 -10.56 20.84
C GLU A 89 -5.87 -10.98 19.36
N HIS A 90 -6.16 -12.25 19.12
CA HIS A 90 -6.54 -12.74 17.82
C HIS A 90 -7.95 -12.21 17.59
N GLY A 91 -8.02 -11.11 16.86
CA GLY A 91 -9.18 -10.64 16.09
C GLY A 91 -10.54 -10.95 16.69
N GLY A 92 -10.99 -10.13 17.65
CA GLY A 92 -12.42 -10.07 17.96
C GLY A 92 -13.23 -9.65 16.73
N LEU A 93 -14.54 -9.96 16.72
CA LEU A 93 -15.45 -9.49 15.68
C LEU A 93 -15.36 -7.96 15.61
N GLN A 94 -14.99 -7.44 14.43
CA GLN A 94 -14.90 -6.01 14.19
C GLN A 94 -16.19 -5.53 13.53
N THR A 95 -16.80 -4.47 14.08
CA THR A 95 -17.97 -3.85 13.47
C THR A 95 -17.54 -3.06 12.23
N ILE A 96 -18.07 -3.45 11.07
CA ILE A 96 -17.97 -2.66 9.85
C ILE A 96 -19.00 -1.54 9.94
N THR A 97 -18.55 -0.32 9.69
CA THR A 97 -19.40 0.86 9.60
C THR A 97 -19.42 1.34 8.17
N ASP A 98 -20.60 1.65 7.65
CA ASP A 98 -20.77 2.28 6.35
C ASP A 98 -20.94 3.79 6.53
N VAL A 99 -20.10 4.56 5.85
CA VAL A 99 -20.09 6.02 5.91
C VAL A 99 -20.24 6.58 4.50
N ARG A 100 -21.33 7.30 4.27
CA ARG A 100 -21.57 8.03 3.02
C ARG A 100 -21.09 9.47 3.15
N GLY A 101 -20.31 9.93 2.17
CA GLY A 101 -19.77 11.27 2.20
C GLY A 101 -19.05 11.68 0.92
N THR A 102 -18.52 12.90 0.92
CA THR A 102 -17.72 13.43 -0.18
C THR A 102 -16.23 13.24 0.12
N LEU A 103 -15.51 12.60 -0.80
CA LEU A 103 -14.05 12.49 -0.73
C LEU A 103 -13.45 13.89 -0.93
N SER A 104 -12.77 14.44 0.07
CA SER A 104 -12.23 15.80 0.01
C SER A 104 -10.85 15.85 -0.63
N SER A 105 -9.92 14.99 -0.20
CA SER A 105 -8.57 14.94 -0.74
C SER A 105 -7.88 13.63 -0.40
N TYR A 106 -6.93 13.23 -1.23
CA TYR A 106 -6.00 12.15 -0.91
C TYR A 106 -4.83 12.72 -0.11
N VAL A 107 -4.30 11.91 0.81
CA VAL A 107 -3.24 12.27 1.74
C VAL A 107 -2.12 11.22 1.65
N ALA A 108 -0.89 11.69 1.51
CA ALA A 108 0.30 10.87 1.57
C ALA A 108 1.03 11.18 2.88
N ASN A 109 0.90 10.30 3.87
CA ASN A 109 1.56 10.44 5.17
C ASN A 109 2.96 9.80 5.20
N ASN A 110 3.56 9.59 4.03
CA ASN A 110 4.82 8.90 3.88
C ASN A 110 5.78 9.68 2.98
N ASP A 111 7.06 9.35 3.13
CA ASP A 111 8.14 10.06 2.46
C ASP A 111 8.16 9.83 0.96
N ASP A 112 7.61 8.70 0.51
CA ASP A 112 7.53 8.29 -0.89
C ASP A 112 6.47 9.08 -1.68
N GLN A 113 5.73 9.97 -1.01
CA GLN A 113 4.59 10.70 -1.58
C GLN A 113 3.54 9.75 -2.19
N VAL A 114 3.41 8.55 -1.62
CA VAL A 114 2.40 7.55 -1.99
C VAL A 114 1.16 7.79 -1.15
N TYR A 115 -0.01 7.84 -1.77
CA TYR A 115 -1.25 8.00 -1.01
C TYR A 115 -1.53 6.76 -0.16
N ASP A 116 -1.81 6.99 1.12
CA ASP A 116 -2.15 5.96 2.11
C ASP A 116 -3.44 6.29 2.90
N ALA A 117 -3.99 7.48 2.67
CA ALA A 117 -5.25 7.89 3.26
C ALA A 117 -6.00 8.88 2.36
N PHE A 118 -7.28 9.07 2.63
CA PHE A 118 -8.05 10.19 2.10
C PHE A 118 -8.95 10.78 3.20
N ILE A 119 -9.32 12.05 3.04
CA ILE A 119 -10.24 12.73 3.94
C ILE A 119 -11.66 12.56 3.39
N LEU A 120 -12.53 11.93 4.18
CA LEU A 120 -13.94 11.78 3.87
C LEU A 120 -14.73 12.80 4.68
N LYS A 121 -15.55 13.62 4.02
CA LYS A 121 -16.53 14.47 4.68
C LYS A 121 -17.88 13.76 4.66
N PRO A 122 -18.33 13.15 5.77
CA PRO A 122 -19.63 12.51 5.82
C PRO A 122 -20.75 13.55 5.67
N GLU A 123 -21.93 13.12 5.23
CA GLU A 123 -23.12 13.98 5.17
C GLU A 123 -23.53 14.45 6.59
N THR A 124 -23.26 13.61 7.60
CA THR A 124 -23.50 13.88 9.01
C THR A 124 -22.22 13.71 9.81
N GLY A 125 -21.70 14.80 10.39
CA GLY A 125 -20.54 14.79 11.29
C GLY A 125 -19.31 15.51 10.75
N ALA A 126 -18.17 15.30 11.43
CA ALA A 126 -16.89 15.90 11.07
C ALA A 126 -16.15 15.08 10.00
N ALA A 127 -15.22 15.72 9.29
CA ALA A 127 -14.36 15.04 8.34
C ALA A 127 -13.51 13.96 9.04
N ASP A 128 -13.46 12.76 8.47
CA ASP A 128 -12.73 11.62 9.03
C ASP A 128 -11.60 11.19 8.09
N THR A 129 -10.49 10.72 8.67
CA THR A 129 -9.34 10.24 7.89
C THR A 129 -9.46 8.73 7.70
N VAL A 130 -9.67 8.32 6.45
CA VAL A 130 -9.75 6.91 6.07
C VAL A 130 -8.38 6.45 5.58
N ARG A 131 -7.77 5.50 6.29
CA ARG A 131 -6.51 4.86 5.91
C ARG A 131 -6.76 3.63 5.06
N PHE A 132 -6.09 3.55 3.93
CA PHE A 132 -6.17 2.43 3.00
C PHE A 132 -4.78 1.86 2.69
N PRO A 133 -4.70 0.57 2.32
CA PRO A 133 -3.43 -0.02 1.88
C PRO A 133 -2.91 0.61 0.59
N ARG A 134 -1.59 0.87 0.54
CA ARG A 134 -0.95 1.60 -0.58
C ARG A 134 -1.23 1.04 -1.97
N HIS A 135 -1.40 -0.28 -2.09
CA HIS A 135 -1.69 -0.97 -3.36
C HIS A 135 -3.10 -0.69 -3.92
N LEU A 136 -4.03 -0.16 -3.12
CA LEU A 136 -5.34 0.26 -3.60
C LEU A 136 -5.34 1.70 -4.14
N GLY A 137 -4.23 2.43 -4.00
CA GLY A 137 -4.18 3.85 -4.34
C GLY A 137 -4.64 4.14 -5.77
N GLN A 138 -4.16 3.37 -6.76
CA GLN A 138 -4.54 3.57 -8.16
C GLN A 138 -6.01 3.24 -8.41
N GLN A 139 -6.50 2.13 -7.86
CA GLN A 139 -7.89 1.72 -8.00
C GLN A 139 -8.84 2.75 -7.37
N LEU A 140 -8.49 3.28 -6.20
CA LEU A 140 -9.25 4.32 -5.52
C LEU A 140 -9.29 5.62 -6.33
N GLN A 141 -8.14 6.08 -6.84
CA GLN A 141 -8.09 7.29 -7.68
C GLN A 141 -8.85 7.14 -9.00
N ALA A 142 -8.89 5.94 -9.56
CA ALA A 142 -9.68 5.66 -10.77
C ALA A 142 -11.18 5.61 -10.47
N ALA A 143 -11.58 5.03 -9.33
CA ALA A 143 -12.98 4.89 -8.94
C ALA A 143 -13.61 6.19 -8.40
N ALA A 144 -12.82 7.03 -7.74
CA ALA A 144 -13.29 8.28 -7.15
C ALA A 144 -12.18 9.35 -7.16
N LYS A 145 -12.55 10.59 -7.52
CA LYS A 145 -11.64 11.75 -7.41
C LYS A 145 -12.03 12.60 -6.21
N ALA A 146 -11.16 13.54 -5.83
CA ALA A 146 -11.53 14.57 -4.88
C ALA A 146 -12.79 15.32 -5.39
N GLY A 147 -13.79 15.44 -4.52
CA GLY A 147 -15.13 15.97 -4.81
C GLY A 147 -16.18 14.90 -5.10
N SER A 148 -15.82 13.63 -5.29
CA SER A 148 -16.79 12.56 -5.56
C SER A 148 -17.54 12.15 -4.29
N THR A 149 -18.84 11.90 -4.42
CA THR A 149 -19.65 11.28 -3.35
C THR A 149 -19.45 9.77 -3.40
N VAL A 150 -19.05 9.18 -2.28
CA VAL A 150 -18.72 7.77 -2.15
C VAL A 150 -19.30 7.21 -0.85
N THR A 151 -19.59 5.91 -0.87
CA THR A 151 -19.91 5.13 0.33
C THR A 151 -18.68 4.31 0.69
N VAL A 152 -18.15 4.51 1.89
CA VAL A 152 -16.96 3.83 2.38
C VAL A 152 -17.35 2.93 3.53
N SER A 153 -17.06 1.65 3.40
CA SER A 153 -17.17 0.67 4.47
C SER A 153 -15.80 0.48 5.10
N GLY A 154 -15.74 0.49 6.42
CA GLY A 154 -14.49 0.31 7.13
C GLY A 154 -14.68 -0.01 8.60
N VAL A 155 -13.56 -0.29 9.25
CA VAL A 155 -13.51 -0.58 10.69
C VAL A 155 -12.88 0.59 11.40
N ARG A 156 -13.53 1.10 12.44
CA ARG A 156 -12.91 2.11 13.31
C ARG A 156 -11.96 1.42 14.28
N HIS A 157 -10.68 1.73 14.16
CA HIS A 157 -9.66 1.19 15.05
C HIS A 157 -9.14 2.31 15.95
N THR A 158 -9.31 2.16 17.25
CA THR A 158 -8.75 3.07 18.25
C THR A 158 -7.47 2.45 18.79
N GLY A 159 -6.35 3.11 18.54
CA GLY A 159 -5.04 2.66 19.03
C GLY A 159 -4.91 2.83 20.56
N PRO A 160 -3.89 2.19 21.17
CA PRO A 160 -3.57 2.36 22.60
C PRO A 160 -3.23 3.81 23.00
N ASP A 161 -2.89 4.64 22.01
CA ASP A 161 -2.60 6.07 22.11
C ASP A 161 -3.88 6.94 22.08
N GLY A 162 -5.07 6.33 22.06
CA GLY A 162 -6.36 7.01 22.02
C GLY A 162 -6.71 7.57 20.64
N ARG A 163 -5.87 7.36 19.62
CA ARG A 163 -6.12 7.86 18.26
C ARG A 163 -6.96 6.86 17.48
N SER A 164 -8.16 7.27 17.10
CA SER A 164 -9.00 6.50 16.19
C SER A 164 -8.64 6.79 14.73
N HIS A 165 -8.51 5.74 13.93
CA HIS A 165 -8.44 5.84 12.48
C HIS A 165 -9.45 4.89 11.84
N PHE A 166 -10.00 5.30 10.70
CA PHE A 166 -10.93 4.47 9.95
C PHE A 166 -10.14 3.61 8.96
N ARG A 167 -10.10 2.30 9.19
CA ARG A 167 -9.44 1.35 8.30
C ARG A 167 -10.39 1.00 7.17
N PHE A 168 -9.92 1.23 5.94
CA PHE A 168 -10.63 0.91 4.72
C PHE A 168 -10.94 -0.58 4.58
N VAL A 169 -12.14 -0.93 4.13
CA VAL A 169 -12.53 -2.30 3.73
C VAL A 169 -13.08 -2.29 2.31
N SER A 170 -14.01 -1.40 1.99
CA SER A 170 -14.55 -1.25 0.64
C SER A 170 -15.01 0.18 0.36
N LEU A 171 -15.02 0.55 -0.93
CA LEU A 171 -15.57 1.79 -1.43
C LEU A 171 -16.52 1.49 -2.57
N SER A 172 -17.70 2.08 -2.50
CA SER A 172 -18.66 2.12 -3.59
C SER A 172 -18.84 3.56 -4.06
N SER A 173 -18.56 3.79 -5.34
CA SER A 173 -18.69 5.07 -6.04
C SER A 173 -19.59 4.85 -7.26
N GLY A 174 -20.90 4.98 -7.05
CA GLY A 174 -21.89 4.66 -8.08
C GLY A 174 -21.82 3.19 -8.51
N SER A 175 -21.37 2.92 -9.74
CA SER A 175 -21.18 1.56 -10.28
C SER A 175 -19.79 0.97 -10.03
N GLN A 176 -18.84 1.76 -9.53
CA GLN A 176 -17.48 1.30 -9.25
C GLN A 176 -17.40 0.82 -7.80
N THR A 177 -16.87 -0.38 -7.58
CA THR A 177 -16.60 -0.91 -6.24
C THR A 177 -15.13 -1.32 -6.14
N VAL A 178 -14.46 -0.86 -5.09
CA VAL A 178 -13.07 -1.19 -4.78
C VAL A 178 -13.04 -1.86 -3.41
N ASN A 179 -12.51 -3.08 -3.35
CA ASN A 179 -12.42 -3.85 -2.10
C ASN A 179 -10.96 -3.97 -1.66
N ASP A 180 -10.74 -4.02 -0.34
CA ASP A 180 -9.44 -4.36 0.25
C ASP A 180 -9.14 -5.85 0.05
N VAL A 181 -8.69 -6.19 -1.16
CA VAL A 181 -8.20 -7.52 -1.50
C VAL A 181 -6.69 -7.49 -1.42
N PRO A 182 -6.06 -8.37 -0.60
CA PRO A 182 -4.61 -8.43 -0.51
C PRO A 182 -3.97 -8.59 -1.89
N PRO A 183 -2.83 -7.92 -2.15
CA PRO A 183 -2.18 -8.02 -3.45
C PRO A 183 -1.69 -9.45 -3.67
N VAL A 184 -1.92 -9.97 -4.87
CA VAL A 184 -1.36 -11.27 -5.29
C VAL A 184 0.16 -11.17 -5.22
N ARG A 185 0.78 -12.03 -4.42
CA ARG A 185 2.25 -12.05 -4.31
C ARG A 185 2.82 -12.45 -5.68
N PRO A 186 3.72 -11.66 -6.26
CA PRO A 186 4.35 -12.04 -7.52
C PRO A 186 5.16 -13.33 -7.32
N THR A 187 5.11 -14.22 -8.31
CA THR A 187 5.84 -15.49 -8.33
C THR A 187 7.35 -15.30 -8.40
N THR A 188 7.79 -14.15 -8.93
CA THR A 188 9.19 -13.72 -8.97
C THR A 188 9.35 -12.45 -8.13
N PRO A 189 10.29 -12.41 -7.16
CA PRO A 189 10.62 -11.17 -6.47
C PRO A 189 11.06 -10.11 -7.48
N PRO A 190 10.62 -8.84 -7.34
CA PRO A 190 11.14 -7.79 -8.20
C PRO A 190 12.66 -7.68 -8.01
N THR A 191 13.42 -7.70 -9.11
CA THR A 191 14.86 -7.50 -9.07
C THR A 191 15.15 -6.10 -8.52
N PRO A 192 15.93 -5.97 -7.43
CA PRO A 192 16.30 -4.66 -6.92
C PRO A 192 17.15 -3.94 -7.96
N GLU A 193 16.67 -2.79 -8.43
CA GLU A 193 17.45 -1.93 -9.31
C GLU A 193 18.44 -1.14 -8.47
N THR A 194 19.71 -1.13 -8.84
CA THR A 194 20.74 -0.35 -8.13
C THR A 194 20.93 0.99 -8.78
N ALA A 195 21.04 2.03 -7.95
CA ALA A 195 21.19 3.42 -8.35
C ALA A 195 22.36 4.07 -7.61
N THR A 196 23.16 4.84 -8.34
CA THR A 196 24.11 5.80 -7.76
C THR A 196 23.51 7.20 -7.85
N ALA A 197 23.66 7.97 -6.78
CA ALA A 197 23.24 9.36 -6.65
C ALA A 197 24.44 10.17 -6.18
N LYS A 198 24.78 11.25 -6.89
CA LYS A 198 25.88 12.16 -6.52
C LYS A 198 25.36 13.59 -6.58
N GLY A 199 25.61 14.37 -5.54
CA GLY A 199 25.20 15.77 -5.51
C GLY A 199 25.53 16.44 -4.18
N SER A 200 25.27 17.74 -4.09
CA SER A 200 25.30 18.45 -2.81
C SER A 200 23.97 18.26 -2.08
N ILE A 201 24.03 18.14 -0.75
CA ILE A 201 22.84 18.05 0.09
C ILE A 201 22.11 19.40 0.01
N LYS A 202 20.91 19.41 -0.54
CA LYS A 202 20.03 20.58 -0.57
C LYS A 202 19.27 20.73 0.75
N GLU A 203 18.80 19.62 1.31
CA GLU A 203 17.99 19.64 2.53
C GLU A 203 18.12 18.31 3.30
N LEU A 204 18.03 18.39 4.63
CA LEU A 204 17.94 17.21 5.51
C LEU A 204 16.47 16.84 5.71
N ARG A 205 16.03 15.66 5.26
CA ARG A 205 14.67 15.19 5.51
C ARG A 205 14.55 14.70 6.94
N ARG A 206 13.58 15.27 7.66
CA ARG A 206 13.24 14.89 9.03
C ARG A 206 11.85 14.24 9.09
N ASP A 207 11.70 13.31 10.01
CA ASP A 207 10.41 12.74 10.37
C ASP A 207 9.63 13.68 11.31
N PRO A 208 8.31 13.44 11.53
CA PRO A 208 7.52 14.24 12.46
C PRO A 208 8.03 14.26 13.91
N LYS A 209 8.94 13.35 14.28
CA LYS A 209 9.62 13.35 15.59
C LYS A 209 10.91 14.19 15.57
N GLY A 210 11.20 14.88 14.47
CA GLY A 210 12.37 15.74 14.28
C GLY A 210 13.66 14.98 13.95
N ARG A 211 13.65 13.66 13.82
CA ARG A 211 14.87 12.88 13.54
C ARG A 211 15.16 12.89 12.05
N ILE A 212 16.44 12.94 11.69
CA ILE A 212 16.86 12.84 10.30
C ILE A 212 16.54 11.42 9.81
N ARG A 213 15.96 11.32 8.60
CA ARG A 213 15.64 10.05 7.92
C ARG A 213 16.36 9.88 6.60
N GLY A 214 16.90 10.96 6.06
CA GLY A 214 17.60 10.96 4.80
C GLY A 214 17.95 12.38 4.38
N VAL A 215 18.48 12.49 3.18
CA VAL A 215 18.94 13.76 2.62
C VAL A 215 18.40 13.93 1.21
N VAL A 216 18.02 15.15 0.87
CA VAL A 216 17.61 15.54 -0.48
C VAL A 216 18.81 16.18 -1.14
N LEU A 217 19.20 15.65 -2.30
CA LEU A 217 20.27 16.20 -3.11
C LEU A 217 19.77 17.35 -3.98
N SER A 218 20.70 18.11 -4.56
CA SER A 218 20.43 19.25 -5.46
C SER A 218 19.59 18.87 -6.68
N ASP A 219 19.69 17.63 -7.15
CA ASP A 219 18.93 17.04 -8.27
C ASP A 219 17.53 16.53 -7.87
N GLN A 220 17.08 16.83 -6.64
CA GLN A 220 15.84 16.31 -6.04
C GLN A 220 15.84 14.79 -5.78
N THR A 221 16.99 14.11 -5.87
CA THR A 221 17.12 12.71 -5.43
C THR A 221 17.09 12.64 -3.91
N VAL A 222 16.27 11.74 -3.37
CA VAL A 222 16.18 11.47 -1.93
C VAL A 222 17.04 10.26 -1.61
N VAL A 223 18.09 10.47 -0.84
CA VAL A 223 18.94 9.38 -0.33
C VAL A 223 18.45 9.02 1.06
N GLN A 224 17.85 7.85 1.18
CA GLN A 224 17.35 7.34 2.45
C GLN A 224 18.42 6.48 3.12
N LEU A 225 18.71 6.81 4.36
CA LEU A 225 19.72 6.14 5.18
C LEU A 225 19.03 5.42 6.34
N PRO A 226 19.50 4.24 6.75
CA PRO A 226 19.03 3.60 7.97
C PRO A 226 19.25 4.48 9.21
N PRO A 227 18.41 4.34 10.25
CA PRO A 227 18.54 5.14 11.47
C PRO A 227 19.92 5.10 12.12
N HIS A 228 20.56 3.92 12.17
CA HIS A 228 21.89 3.76 12.75
C HIS A 228 22.96 4.57 12.00
N ALA A 229 22.90 4.61 10.66
CA ALA A 229 23.86 5.35 9.86
C ALA A 229 23.68 6.86 10.03
N LEU A 230 22.44 7.31 10.21
CA LEU A 230 22.11 8.72 10.48
C LEU A 230 22.52 9.16 11.88
N GLU A 231 22.49 8.27 12.87
CA GLU A 231 23.02 8.57 14.21
C GLU A 231 24.55 8.71 14.19
N GLN A 232 25.25 7.89 13.40
CA GLN A 232 26.71 7.96 13.29
C GLN A 232 27.23 9.09 12.39
N LEU A 233 26.48 9.41 11.33
CA LEU A 233 26.90 10.38 10.31
C LEU A 233 26.12 11.69 10.38
N GLY A 234 25.12 11.81 11.26
CA GLY A 234 24.24 12.97 11.37
C GLY A 234 25.00 14.29 11.50
N ASP A 235 26.03 14.33 12.33
CA ASP A 235 26.87 15.53 12.53
C ASP A 235 27.71 15.90 11.30
N LYS A 236 27.95 14.94 10.39
CA LYS A 236 28.68 15.14 9.13
C LYS A 236 27.76 15.47 7.96
N LEU A 237 26.46 15.26 8.10
CA LEU A 237 25.45 15.56 7.10
C LEU A 237 25.00 17.02 7.26
N ALA A 238 25.67 17.93 6.55
CA ALA A 238 25.29 19.34 6.49
C ALA A 238 24.74 19.70 5.10
N VAL A 239 23.84 20.68 5.06
CA VAL A 239 23.39 21.27 3.80
C VAL A 239 24.59 21.90 3.09
N GLY A 240 24.75 21.62 1.79
CA GLY A 240 25.87 22.02 0.97
C GLY A 240 26.99 20.99 0.85
N THR A 241 27.04 19.98 1.73
CA THR A 241 28.07 18.92 1.65
C THR A 241 27.85 18.03 0.43
N THR A 242 28.92 17.74 -0.32
CA THR A 242 28.88 16.78 -1.42
C THR A 242 28.79 15.36 -0.89
N LEU A 243 27.80 14.64 -1.39
CA LEU A 243 27.46 13.27 -1.03
C LEU A 243 27.42 12.43 -2.30
N GLU A 244 27.99 11.23 -2.23
CA GLU A 244 27.74 10.18 -3.21
C GLU A 244 27.15 8.97 -2.48
N ALA A 245 26.02 8.45 -2.95
CA ALA A 245 25.35 7.30 -2.36
C ALA A 245 25.06 6.26 -3.44
N THR A 246 25.31 5.00 -3.13
CA THR A 246 24.92 3.88 -4.00
C THR A 246 24.10 2.88 -3.20
N GLY A 247 23.02 2.41 -3.79
CA GLY A 247 22.20 1.36 -3.21
C GLY A 247 20.95 1.07 -4.03
N ASN A 248 19.90 0.58 -3.37
CA ASN A 248 18.71 0.11 -4.07
C ASN A 248 17.79 1.29 -4.40
N LEU A 249 17.43 1.42 -5.67
CA LEU A 249 16.42 2.34 -6.15
C LEU A 249 15.04 1.83 -5.73
N ARG A 250 14.23 2.72 -5.17
CA ARG A 250 12.83 2.43 -4.92
C ARG A 250 12.01 2.53 -6.21
N THR A 251 11.67 1.37 -6.76
CA THR A 251 10.72 1.22 -7.86
C THR A 251 9.26 1.29 -7.38
N ALA A 252 8.35 1.89 -8.15
CA ALA A 252 6.93 1.93 -7.82
C ALA A 252 6.36 0.51 -7.68
N GLN A 253 5.62 0.23 -6.60
CA GLN A 253 4.94 -1.06 -6.48
C GLN A 253 3.63 -1.03 -7.27
N PRO A 254 3.16 -2.18 -7.80
CA PRO A 254 1.88 -2.26 -8.48
C PRO A 254 0.73 -1.72 -7.61
N GLY A 255 -0.14 -0.90 -8.20
CA GLY A 255 -1.31 -0.34 -7.52
C GLY A 255 -1.06 0.91 -6.67
N GLU A 256 0.19 1.35 -6.50
CA GLU A 256 0.50 2.59 -5.76
C GLU A 256 0.11 3.84 -6.54
N ALA A 257 -0.70 4.71 -5.92
CA ALA A 257 -0.94 6.06 -6.41
C ALA A 257 -0.03 7.06 -5.69
N ARG A 258 0.45 8.06 -6.43
CA ARG A 258 1.36 9.10 -5.92
C ARG A 258 0.77 10.49 -6.11
N VAL A 259 1.26 11.43 -5.30
CA VAL A 259 0.87 12.85 -5.41
C VAL A 259 1.18 13.38 -6.81
N ALA A 260 0.17 13.94 -7.48
CA ALA A 260 0.32 14.51 -8.81
C ALA A 260 0.98 15.91 -8.73
N GLY A 261 1.90 16.21 -9.64
CA GLY A 261 2.55 17.53 -9.74
C GLY A 261 3.84 17.68 -8.93
N THR A 262 4.26 16.67 -8.17
CA THR A 262 5.61 16.60 -7.60
C THR A 262 6.55 15.88 -8.56
N THR A 263 7.72 16.45 -8.88
CA THR A 263 8.82 15.71 -9.51
C THR A 263 9.04 14.45 -8.70
N THR A 264 8.85 13.27 -9.31
CA THR A 264 9.03 11.99 -8.63
C THR A 264 10.40 11.99 -7.96
N PRO A 265 10.51 12.06 -6.62
CA PRO A 265 11.81 12.02 -5.99
C PRO A 265 12.37 10.63 -6.24
N ARG A 266 13.53 10.57 -6.87
CA ARG A 266 14.28 9.33 -7.02
C ARG A 266 14.72 8.93 -5.61
N VAL A 267 14.09 7.91 -5.01
CA VAL A 267 14.45 7.47 -3.65
C VAL A 267 15.47 6.33 -3.76
N VAL A 268 16.67 6.54 -3.20
CA VAL A 268 17.73 5.54 -3.16
C VAL A 268 17.98 5.13 -1.71
N HIS A 269 17.78 3.86 -1.39
CA HIS A 269 18.17 3.26 -0.12
C HIS A 269 19.67 3.01 -0.15
N ALA A 270 20.43 3.90 0.49
CA ALA A 270 21.89 3.84 0.44
C ALA A 270 22.42 2.62 1.19
N GLN A 271 23.25 1.84 0.51
CA GLN A 271 24.06 0.77 1.08
C GLN A 271 25.52 1.21 1.25
N THR A 272 25.97 2.14 0.41
CA THR A 272 27.27 2.79 0.55
C THR A 272 27.11 4.28 0.40
N LEU A 273 27.95 5.02 1.13
CA LEU A 273 27.92 6.47 1.20
C LEU A 273 29.35 7.00 1.16
N ALA A 274 29.64 7.97 0.30
CA ALA A 274 30.89 8.71 0.31
C ALA A 274 30.64 10.16 0.72
N LEU A 275 31.35 10.59 1.76
CA LEU A 275 31.29 11.93 2.35
C LEU A 275 32.70 12.45 2.53
N GLY A 276 33.00 13.61 1.92
CA GLY A 276 34.32 14.25 2.05
C GLY A 276 35.49 13.34 1.65
N GLY A 277 35.30 12.48 0.64
CA GLY A 277 36.31 11.53 0.18
C GLY A 277 36.41 10.22 0.97
N VAL A 278 35.67 10.07 2.08
CA VAL A 278 35.62 8.82 2.86
C VAL A 278 34.39 8.02 2.48
N LYS A 279 34.57 6.72 2.16
CA LYS A 279 33.48 5.80 1.84
C LYS A 279 33.09 4.97 3.07
N TYR A 280 31.80 4.95 3.36
CA TYR A 280 31.15 4.25 4.46
C TYR A 280 30.23 3.17 3.90
N LEU A 281 30.15 2.04 4.62
CA LEU A 281 29.19 0.97 4.39
C LEU A 281 28.03 1.15 5.37
N VAL A 282 26.82 1.01 4.85
CA VAL A 282 25.56 1.21 5.57
C VAL A 282 24.87 -0.15 5.66
N ARG A 283 24.86 -0.76 6.86
CA ARG A 283 24.31 -2.10 7.12
C ARG A 283 23.72 -2.22 8.52
#